data_AF-A0A3R8QSP4-F1
#
_entry.id   AF-A0A3R8QSP4-F1
#
_cell.length_a   1.000
_cell.length_b   1.000
_cell.length_c   1.000
_cell.angle_alpha   90.00
_cell.angle_beta   90.00
_cell.angle_gamma   90.00
#
_symmetry.space_group_name_H-M   'P 1'
#
loop_
_entity.id
_entity.type
_entity.pdbx_description
1 polymer ?
#
loop_
_entity_poly.entity_id
_entity_poly.type
_entity_poly.pdbx_seq_one_letter_code
_entity_poly.pdbx_strand_id
1 'polypeptide(L)'
;MLKTGAASRREYRPHENKAVIDPIEQARLSTPVEADRVLVNRANTPSNVGAAAYVEHGSDDLFLSDKLWSIDFQGVNEYFAFAMQTRLYQDQASQRAVGTSLSMQNLPYDEFLSIRLPVPSVERQRSICATLRDEQRLINASVSDLDRAIALAKERRAALITAAVTGQIDVTAKRRPAAEQLEDDIKELS
;
A
#
# COMPACT_ATOMS: atom_id res chain seq x y z
N MET A 1 -15.64 -9.65 -1.59
CA MET A 1 -14.81 -10.41 -0.62
C MET A 1 -13.33 -10.10 -0.81
N LEU A 2 -12.58 -9.80 0.25
CA LEU A 2 -11.15 -9.47 0.20
C LEU A 2 -10.28 -10.70 -0.12
N LYS A 3 -9.23 -10.49 -0.91
CA LYS A 3 -8.15 -11.46 -1.15
C LYS A 3 -7.07 -11.30 -0.08
N THR A 4 -6.20 -12.30 0.06
CA THR A 4 -5.00 -12.23 0.93
C THR A 4 -4.10 -11.03 0.61
N GLY A 5 -4.08 -10.60 -0.66
CA GLY A 5 -3.36 -9.39 -1.12
C GLY A 5 -3.74 -8.11 -0.37
N ALA A 6 -4.97 -8.02 0.14
CA ALA A 6 -5.50 -6.84 0.83
C ALA A 6 -4.73 -6.45 2.10
N ALA A 7 -3.95 -7.36 2.70
CA ALA A 7 -3.10 -7.11 3.86
C ALA A 7 -1.62 -7.51 3.65
N SER A 8 -1.25 -8.03 2.47
CA SER A 8 0.07 -8.64 2.25
C SER A 8 1.21 -7.63 2.15
N ARG A 9 0.94 -6.40 1.68
CA ARG A 9 1.96 -5.35 1.57
C ARG A 9 2.00 -4.40 2.76
N ARG A 10 1.50 -4.85 3.92
CA ARG A 10 1.48 -4.07 5.17
C ARG A 10 0.66 -2.78 5.07
N GLU A 11 -0.21 -2.75 4.07
CA GLU A 11 -1.08 -1.64 3.72
C GLU A 11 -2.43 -2.25 3.39
N TYR A 12 -3.51 -1.62 3.87
CA TYR A 12 -4.85 -2.07 3.56
C TYR A 12 -5.22 -1.67 2.14
N ARG A 13 -5.53 -2.66 1.31
CA ARG A 13 -5.86 -2.44 -0.11
C ARG A 13 -7.29 -2.89 -0.40
N PRO A 14 -8.28 -2.00 -0.32
CA PRO A 14 -9.68 -2.36 -0.53
C PRO A 14 -9.96 -2.88 -1.96
N HIS A 15 -9.15 -2.49 -2.94
CA HIS A 15 -9.26 -2.96 -4.34
C HIS A 15 -8.76 -4.39 -4.56
N GLU A 16 -8.00 -4.97 -3.61
CA GLU A 16 -7.59 -6.38 -3.65
C GLU A 16 -8.73 -7.30 -3.22
N ASN A 17 -9.85 -7.24 -3.96
CA ASN A 17 -11.06 -8.00 -3.69
C ASN A 17 -11.51 -8.78 -4.93
N LYS A 18 -12.45 -9.71 -4.72
CA LYS A 18 -13.20 -10.39 -5.76
C LYS A 18 -14.69 -10.07 -5.55
N ALA A 19 -15.36 -9.69 -6.63
CA ALA A 19 -16.80 -9.57 -6.67
C ALA A 19 -17.43 -10.95 -6.47
N VAL A 20 -18.36 -11.04 -5.51
CA VAL A 20 -19.17 -12.23 -5.27
C VAL A 20 -20.52 -11.93 -5.92
N ILE A 21 -20.77 -12.52 -7.08
CA ILE A 21 -21.96 -12.22 -7.91
C ILE A 21 -23.08 -13.25 -7.64
N ASP A 22 -22.71 -14.43 -7.16
CA ASP A 22 -23.65 -15.49 -6.81
C ASP A 22 -24.48 -15.09 -5.57
N PRO A 23 -25.82 -15.04 -5.65
CA PRO A 23 -26.69 -14.63 -4.54
C PRO A 23 -26.62 -15.54 -3.31
N ILE A 24 -26.36 -16.83 -3.50
CA ILE A 24 -26.20 -17.81 -2.41
C ILE A 24 -24.89 -17.54 -1.68
N GLU A 25 -23.81 -17.24 -2.40
CA GLU A 25 -22.54 -16.86 -1.78
C GLU A 25 -22.62 -15.49 -1.10
N GLN A 26 -23.32 -14.52 -1.70
CA GLN A 26 -23.57 -13.21 -1.08
C GLN A 26 -24.29 -13.35 0.27
N ALA A 27 -25.30 -14.22 0.35
CA ALA A 27 -26.02 -14.48 1.60
C ALA A 27 -25.15 -15.14 2.70
N ARG A 28 -23.98 -15.69 2.35
CA ARG A 28 -23.03 -16.30 3.30
C ARG A 28 -21.93 -15.33 3.76
N LEU A 29 -21.87 -14.13 3.18
CA LEU A 29 -20.95 -13.09 3.60
C LEU A 29 -21.41 -12.50 4.93
N SER A 30 -20.71 -12.83 6.02
CA SER A 30 -21.15 -12.48 7.37
C SER A 30 -20.23 -11.49 8.10
N THR A 31 -19.00 -11.28 7.61
CA THR A 31 -18.00 -10.48 8.32
C THR A 31 -17.56 -9.29 7.46
N PRO A 32 -18.27 -8.15 7.55
CA PRO A 32 -17.90 -6.94 6.83
C PRO A 32 -16.57 -6.38 7.34
N VAL A 33 -15.94 -5.52 6.54
CA VAL A 33 -14.71 -4.83 6.92
C VAL A 33 -15.09 -3.62 7.76
N GLU A 34 -14.80 -3.70 9.05
CA GLU A 34 -15.03 -2.59 9.99
C GLU A 34 -13.86 -1.61 9.99
N ALA A 35 -14.17 -0.33 10.20
CA ALA A 35 -13.16 0.71 10.44
C ALA A 35 -12.45 0.48 11.78
N ASP A 36 -11.25 1.04 11.91
CA ASP A 36 -10.42 0.96 13.13
C ASP A 36 -10.12 -0.48 13.56
N ARG A 37 -9.86 -1.36 12.58
CA ARG A 37 -9.43 -2.75 12.81
C ARG A 37 -8.05 -3.01 12.23
N VAL A 38 -7.39 -4.05 12.74
CA VAL A 38 -6.15 -4.58 12.14
C VAL A 38 -6.46 -5.88 11.43
N LEU A 39 -6.26 -5.89 10.10
CA LEU A 39 -6.35 -7.12 9.31
C LEU A 39 -5.03 -7.85 9.31
N VAL A 40 -5.04 -9.15 9.60
CA VAL A 40 -3.86 -10.01 9.59
C VAL A 40 -4.02 -11.13 8.58
N ASN A 41 -3.04 -11.27 7.72
CA ASN A 41 -2.98 -12.38 6.78
C ASN A 41 -2.44 -13.64 7.47
N ARG A 42 -3.33 -14.61 7.75
CA ARG A 42 -2.95 -15.87 8.39
C ARG A 42 -2.39 -16.92 7.42
N ALA A 43 -2.45 -16.71 6.10
CA ALA A 43 -2.14 -17.74 5.12
C ALA A 43 -1.53 -17.17 3.82
N ASN A 44 -0.20 -17.22 3.69
CA ASN A 44 0.51 -16.69 2.53
C ASN A 44 1.94 -17.25 2.39
N THR A 45 2.75 -16.68 1.51
CA THR A 45 4.19 -16.93 1.43
C THR A 45 4.89 -16.62 2.76
N PRO A 46 6.06 -17.23 3.05
CA PRO A 46 6.79 -17.00 4.31
C PRO A 46 7.10 -15.53 4.63
N SER A 47 7.24 -14.70 3.60
CA SER A 47 7.51 -13.26 3.71
C SER A 47 6.27 -12.40 4.01
N ASN A 48 5.06 -12.94 3.82
CA ASN A 48 3.80 -12.22 3.93
C ASN A 48 2.81 -12.86 4.92
N VAL A 49 3.12 -14.06 5.43
CA VAL A 49 2.35 -14.67 6.51
C VAL A 49 2.50 -13.83 7.77
N GLY A 50 1.39 -13.55 8.44
CA GLY A 50 1.30 -12.62 9.56
C GLY A 50 1.32 -11.15 9.15
N ALA A 51 1.42 -10.79 7.87
CA ALA A 51 1.37 -9.38 7.46
C ALA A 51 0.09 -8.71 7.95
N ALA A 52 0.23 -7.50 8.49
CA ALA A 52 -0.83 -6.76 9.15
C ALA A 52 -1.08 -5.42 8.46
N ALA A 53 -2.34 -5.01 8.38
CA ALA A 53 -2.77 -3.76 7.77
C ALA A 53 -3.87 -3.09 8.61
N TYR A 54 -3.75 -1.78 8.81
CA TYR A 54 -4.76 -0.98 9.50
C TYR A 54 -5.88 -0.59 8.54
N VAL A 55 -7.14 -0.71 8.99
CA VAL A 55 -8.32 -0.28 8.25
C VAL A 55 -8.75 1.09 8.74
N GLU A 56 -8.39 2.13 8.01
CA GLU A 56 -8.81 3.50 8.34
C GLU A 56 -10.31 3.71 8.08
N HIS A 57 -10.82 3.12 7.00
CA HIS A 57 -12.23 3.24 6.60
C HIS A 57 -12.80 1.85 6.33
N GLY A 58 -13.89 1.54 7.04
CA GLY A 58 -14.68 0.33 6.83
C GLY A 58 -15.56 0.43 5.58
N SER A 59 -16.16 -0.69 5.22
CA SER A 59 -17.09 -0.78 4.09
C SER A 59 -18.08 -1.93 4.30
N ASP A 60 -19.37 -1.63 4.17
CA ASP A 60 -20.46 -2.62 4.27
C ASP A 60 -20.50 -3.55 3.04
N ASP A 61 -19.87 -3.15 1.93
CA ASP A 61 -19.79 -3.91 0.69
C ASP A 61 -18.54 -4.80 0.59
N LEU A 62 -17.61 -4.66 1.54
CA LEU A 62 -16.39 -5.46 1.60
C LEU A 62 -16.46 -6.42 2.78
N PHE A 63 -16.16 -7.68 2.49
CA PHE A 63 -16.21 -8.77 3.47
C PHE A 63 -14.87 -9.48 3.54
N LEU A 64 -14.49 -9.92 4.73
CA LEU A 64 -13.26 -10.68 4.96
C LEU A 64 -13.32 -12.07 4.29
N SER A 65 -12.17 -12.58 3.88
CA SER A 65 -12.02 -13.99 3.56
C SER A 65 -11.59 -14.78 4.81
N ASP A 66 -11.71 -16.10 4.73
CA ASP A 66 -11.25 -17.06 5.74
C ASP A 66 -9.76 -16.98 6.09
N LYS A 67 -8.96 -16.39 5.19
CA LYS A 67 -7.51 -16.18 5.32
C LYS A 67 -7.12 -14.83 5.93
N LEU A 68 -8.09 -14.00 6.28
CA LEU A 68 -7.86 -12.74 6.96
C LEU A 68 -8.52 -12.77 8.34
N TRP A 69 -7.74 -12.47 9.37
CA TRP A 69 -8.30 -12.17 10.68
C TRP A 69 -8.51 -10.67 10.81
N SER A 70 -9.63 -10.26 11.40
CA SER A 70 -9.83 -8.90 11.88
C SER A 70 -9.62 -8.88 13.38
N ILE A 71 -8.77 -7.98 13.85
CA ILE A 71 -8.33 -7.91 15.23
C ILE A 71 -8.64 -6.53 15.79
N ASP A 72 -9.14 -6.55 17.01
CA ASP A 72 -9.28 -5.40 17.88
C ASP A 72 -8.34 -5.54 19.07
N PHE A 73 -7.38 -4.62 19.20
CA PHE A 73 -6.45 -4.61 20.31
C PHE A 73 -6.99 -3.71 21.43
N GLN A 74 -6.64 -4.07 22.67
CA GLN A 74 -6.82 -3.16 23.79
C GLN A 74 -5.78 -2.02 23.70
N GLY A 75 -6.12 -0.94 23.00
CA GLY A 75 -5.26 0.23 22.79
C GLY A 75 -5.57 0.94 21.47
N VAL A 76 -4.55 1.51 20.84
CA VAL A 76 -4.68 2.18 19.53
C VAL A 76 -4.38 1.16 18.41
N ASN A 77 -5.39 0.74 17.64
CA ASN A 77 -5.22 -0.29 16.61
C ASN A 77 -4.19 0.08 15.55
N GLU A 78 -4.14 1.34 15.12
CA GLU A 78 -3.11 1.80 14.20
C GLU A 78 -1.68 1.63 14.74
N TYR A 79 -1.47 1.83 16.05
CA TYR A 79 -0.15 1.59 16.66
C TYR A 79 0.24 0.13 16.53
N PHE A 80 -0.69 -0.79 16.81
CA PHE A 80 -0.42 -2.22 16.67
C PHE A 80 -0.16 -2.60 15.22
N ALA A 81 -0.87 -2.02 14.26
CA ALA A 81 -0.55 -2.21 12.85
C ALA A 81 0.89 -1.77 12.54
N PHE A 82 1.35 -0.60 12.99
CA PHE A 82 2.75 -0.19 12.82
C PHE A 82 3.74 -1.10 13.55
N ALA A 83 3.44 -1.52 14.78
CA ALA A 83 4.28 -2.43 15.54
C ALA A 83 4.43 -3.79 14.82
N MET A 84 3.35 -4.27 14.20
CA MET A 84 3.33 -5.49 13.40
C MET A 84 4.02 -5.35 12.03
N GLN A 85 4.40 -4.14 11.62
CA GLN A 85 5.25 -3.95 10.42
C GLN A 85 6.74 -4.08 10.73
N THR A 86 7.13 -4.04 12.00
CA THR A 86 8.52 -4.13 12.42
C THR A 86 9.08 -5.54 12.23
N ARG A 87 10.41 -5.64 12.05
CA ARG A 87 11.11 -6.94 11.98
C ARG A 87 10.88 -7.79 13.22
N LEU A 88 10.80 -7.16 14.40
CA LEU A 88 10.53 -7.84 15.67
C LEU A 88 9.28 -8.72 15.61
N TYR A 89 8.20 -8.20 15.01
CA TYR A 89 6.97 -8.98 14.81
C TYR A 89 7.11 -9.95 13.62
N GLN A 90 7.59 -9.47 12.47
CA GLN A 90 7.59 -10.23 11.23
C GLN A 90 8.43 -11.51 11.33
N ASP A 91 9.59 -11.44 11.99
CA ASP A 91 10.46 -12.59 12.21
C ASP A 91 9.78 -13.61 13.14
N GLN A 92 9.07 -13.16 14.18
CA GLN A 92 8.30 -14.02 15.08
C GLN A 92 7.14 -14.72 14.36
N ALA A 93 6.41 -14.01 13.51
CA ALA A 93 5.29 -14.55 12.74
C ALA A 93 5.76 -15.57 11.72
N SER A 94 6.83 -15.28 10.98
CA SER A 94 7.38 -16.19 9.97
C SER A 94 7.94 -17.49 10.58
N GLN A 95 8.63 -17.40 11.72
CA GLN A 95 9.18 -18.58 12.42
C GLN A 95 8.12 -19.53 12.97
N ARG A 96 6.94 -19.00 13.29
CA ARG A 96 5.82 -19.77 13.84
C ARG A 96 4.83 -20.24 12.77
N ALA A 97 4.99 -19.77 11.55
CA ALA A 97 4.16 -20.21 10.45
C ALA A 97 4.51 -21.66 10.08
N VAL A 98 3.48 -22.46 9.85
CA VAL A 98 3.58 -23.87 9.48
C VAL A 98 3.20 -24.06 8.02
N GLY A 99 3.89 -24.96 7.33
CA GLY A 99 3.62 -25.26 5.92
C GLY A 99 4.90 -25.70 5.22
N THR A 100 4.81 -26.81 4.49
CA THR A 100 5.95 -27.42 3.79
C THR A 100 6.22 -26.75 2.44
N SER A 101 5.26 -26.00 1.90
CA SER A 101 5.41 -25.28 0.64
C SER A 101 5.87 -23.83 0.86
N LEU A 102 6.87 -23.40 0.09
CA LEU A 102 7.31 -22.00 0.02
C LEU A 102 6.25 -21.04 -0.54
N SER A 103 5.16 -21.56 -1.13
CA SER A 103 4.06 -20.76 -1.66
C SER A 103 2.89 -20.58 -0.69
N MET A 104 2.77 -21.43 0.33
CA MET A 104 1.62 -21.47 1.23
C MET A 104 2.00 -21.93 2.63
N GLN A 105 2.24 -20.96 3.50
CA GLN A 105 2.33 -21.15 4.94
C GLN A 105 1.07 -20.63 5.61
N ASN A 106 0.74 -21.23 6.75
CA ASN A 106 -0.34 -20.82 7.63
C ASN A 106 0.24 -20.43 8.98
N LEU A 107 -0.25 -19.34 9.57
CA LEU A 107 0.00 -19.01 10.96
C LEU A 107 -1.11 -19.64 11.81
N PRO A 108 -0.80 -20.62 12.67
CA PRO A 108 -1.78 -21.15 13.61
C PRO A 108 -2.25 -20.07 14.58
N TYR A 109 -3.47 -20.23 15.09
CA TYR A 109 -4.10 -19.22 15.94
C TYR A 109 -3.41 -19.09 17.31
N ASP A 110 -3.11 -20.22 17.94
CA ASP A 110 -2.34 -20.31 19.19
C ASP A 110 -0.93 -19.72 19.04
N GLU A 111 -0.26 -20.04 17.94
CA GLU A 111 1.04 -19.47 17.61
C GLU A 111 0.98 -17.95 17.43
N PHE A 112 -0.04 -17.44 16.73
CA PHE A 112 -0.27 -16.01 16.58
C PHE A 112 -0.44 -15.30 17.93
N LEU A 113 -1.25 -15.87 18.83
CA LEU A 113 -1.45 -15.33 20.18
C LEU A 113 -0.18 -15.35 21.05
N SER A 114 0.81 -16.18 20.72
CA SER A 114 2.09 -16.23 21.42
C SER A 114 3.09 -15.15 20.99
N ILE A 115 2.78 -14.39 19.93
CA ILE A 115 3.67 -13.35 19.41
C ILE A 115 3.72 -12.18 20.40
N ARG A 116 4.94 -11.75 20.75
CA ARG A 116 5.14 -10.62 21.66
C ARG A 116 5.27 -9.31 20.90
N LEU A 117 4.52 -8.30 21.35
CA LEU A 117 4.57 -6.93 20.87
C LEU A 117 4.89 -5.96 22.03
N PRO A 118 5.58 -4.85 21.76
CA PRO A 118 5.70 -3.77 22.74
C PRO A 118 4.34 -3.10 22.95
N VAL A 119 3.98 -2.87 24.22
CA VAL A 119 2.70 -2.23 24.59
C VAL A 119 2.98 -1.07 25.56
N PRO A 120 3.38 0.11 25.04
CA PRO A 120 3.54 1.31 25.86
C PRO A 120 2.17 1.87 26.26
N SER A 121 2.14 2.93 27.08
CA SER A 121 0.88 3.58 27.47
C SER A 121 0.10 4.10 26.24
N VAL A 122 -1.23 4.20 26.36
CA VAL A 122 -2.11 4.65 25.26
C VAL A 122 -1.72 6.04 24.76
N GLU A 123 -1.32 6.94 25.65
CA GLU A 123 -0.83 8.28 25.30
C GLU A 123 0.42 8.19 24.42
N ARG A 124 1.34 7.28 24.77
CA ARG A 124 2.55 7.05 23.98
C ARG A 124 2.25 6.40 22.64
N GLN A 125 1.29 5.46 22.59
CA GLN A 125 0.82 4.86 21.33
C GLN A 125 0.29 5.94 20.38
N ARG A 126 -0.61 6.82 20.87
CA ARG A 126 -1.17 7.95 20.10
C ARG A 126 -0.08 8.90 19.60
N SER A 127 0.87 9.24 20.46
CA SER A 127 2.00 10.11 20.10
C SER A 127 2.85 9.50 18.98
N ILE A 128 3.16 8.19 19.04
CA ILE A 128 3.90 7.49 18.00
C ILE A 128 3.11 7.51 16.67
N CYS A 129 1.82 7.18 16.71
CA CYS A 129 0.96 7.23 15.53
C CYS A 129 0.94 8.61 14.87
N ALA A 130 0.79 9.68 15.67
CA ALA A 130 0.77 11.04 15.14
C ALA A 130 2.07 11.37 14.38
N THR A 131 3.23 11.07 14.97
CA THR A 131 4.53 11.27 14.32
C THR A 131 4.65 10.48 13.02
N LEU A 132 4.29 9.19 13.03
CA LEU A 132 4.38 8.34 11.84
C LEU A 132 3.42 8.80 10.72
N ARG A 133 2.22 9.26 11.06
CA ARG A 133 1.28 9.83 10.08
C ARG A 133 1.83 11.10 9.44
N ASP A 134 2.46 11.98 10.22
CA ASP A 134 3.05 13.21 9.69
C ASP A 134 4.24 12.90 8.75
N GLU A 135 5.08 11.94 9.11
CA GLU A 135 6.17 11.46 8.24
C GLU A 135 5.64 10.83 6.95
N GLN A 136 4.63 9.97 7.04
CA GLN A 136 3.99 9.36 5.86
C GLN A 136 3.36 10.41 4.95
N ARG A 137 2.74 11.45 5.51
CA ARG A 137 2.17 12.55 4.73
C ARG A 137 3.26 13.26 3.90
N LEU A 138 4.42 13.54 4.49
CA LEU A 138 5.54 14.18 3.81
C LEU A 138 6.12 13.30 2.68
N ILE A 139 6.28 12.01 2.96
CA ILE A 139 6.74 11.04 1.96
C ILE A 139 5.76 10.96 0.79
N ASN A 140 4.46 10.84 1.07
CA ASN A 140 3.43 10.73 0.04
C ASN A 140 3.31 11.99 -0.82
N ALA A 141 3.46 13.17 -0.21
CA ALA A 141 3.53 14.43 -0.96
C ALA A 141 4.73 14.44 -1.92
N SER A 142 5.90 13.99 -1.45
CA SER A 142 7.11 13.91 -2.27
C SER A 142 6.97 12.91 -3.43
N VAL A 143 6.35 11.75 -3.18
CA VAL A 143 6.05 10.76 -4.24
C VAL A 143 5.12 11.35 -5.29
N SER A 144 4.07 12.07 -4.87
CA SER A 144 3.13 12.72 -5.78
C SER A 144 3.80 13.77 -6.67
N ASP A 145 4.72 14.56 -6.11
CA ASP A 145 5.50 15.52 -6.89
C ASP A 145 6.41 14.86 -7.92
N LEU A 146 7.05 13.73 -7.56
CA LEU A 146 7.87 12.94 -8.48
C LEU A 146 7.04 12.34 -9.61
N ASP A 147 5.87 11.78 -9.32
CA ASP A 147 4.98 11.22 -10.34
C ASP A 147 4.52 12.30 -11.34
N ARG A 148 4.22 13.50 -10.85
CA ARG A 148 3.88 14.66 -11.68
C ARG A 148 5.06 15.10 -12.56
N ALA A 149 6.26 15.17 -12.00
CA ALA A 149 7.46 15.49 -12.76
C ALA A 149 7.74 14.46 -13.87
N ILE A 150 7.56 13.17 -13.58
CA ILE A 150 7.70 12.09 -14.56
C ILE A 150 6.66 12.23 -15.68
N ALA A 151 5.40 12.52 -15.33
CA ALA A 151 4.34 12.72 -16.32
C ALA A 151 4.66 13.89 -17.27
N LEU A 152 5.05 15.05 -16.72
CA LEU A 152 5.44 16.23 -17.50
C LEU A 152 6.67 15.96 -18.39
N ALA A 153 7.67 15.23 -17.87
CA ALA A 153 8.83 14.87 -18.66
C ALA A 153 8.47 13.96 -19.86
N LYS A 154 7.53 13.03 -19.67
CA LYS A 154 7.01 12.18 -20.76
C LYS A 154 6.24 13.00 -21.79
N GLU A 155 5.39 13.92 -21.35
CA GLU A 155 4.63 14.82 -22.24
C GLU A 155 5.57 15.71 -23.06
N ARG A 156 6.53 16.38 -22.40
CA ARG A 156 7.52 17.22 -23.08
C ARG A 156 8.33 16.42 -24.09
N ARG A 157 8.74 15.19 -23.76
CA ARG A 157 9.45 14.31 -24.70
C ARG A 157 8.58 13.98 -25.92
N ALA A 158 7.30 13.66 -25.72
CA ALA A 158 6.38 13.36 -26.81
C ALA A 158 6.17 14.59 -27.71
N ALA A 159 5.94 15.77 -27.13
CA ALA A 159 5.79 17.02 -27.86
C ALA A 159 7.04 17.38 -28.67
N LEU A 160 8.24 17.22 -28.09
CA LEU A 160 9.51 17.44 -28.78
C LEU A 160 9.70 16.51 -29.98
N ILE A 161 9.37 15.22 -29.82
CA ILE A 161 9.43 14.25 -30.93
C ILE A 161 8.44 14.65 -32.03
N THR A 162 7.20 15.00 -31.66
CA THR A 162 6.19 15.45 -32.63
C THR A 162 6.63 16.70 -33.36
N ALA A 163 7.17 17.71 -32.65
CA ALA A 163 7.65 18.95 -33.25
C ALA A 163 8.83 18.70 -34.20
N ALA A 164 9.76 17.80 -33.84
CA ALA A 164 10.85 17.39 -34.72
C ALA A 164 10.35 16.64 -35.98
N VAL A 165 9.40 15.71 -35.83
CA VAL A 165 8.88 14.90 -36.96
C VAL A 165 7.99 15.73 -37.88
N THR A 166 7.28 16.71 -37.35
CA THR A 166 6.46 17.66 -38.14
C THR A 166 7.27 18.80 -38.74
N GLY A 167 8.60 18.82 -38.51
CA GLY A 167 9.49 19.84 -39.04
C GLY A 167 9.35 21.21 -38.38
N GLN A 168 8.63 21.30 -37.26
CA GLN A 168 8.57 22.52 -36.43
C GLN A 168 9.89 22.77 -35.68
N ILE A 169 10.70 21.72 -35.46
CA ILE A 169 12.07 21.81 -34.93
C ILE A 169 13.02 21.21 -35.97
N ASP A 170 13.97 22.02 -36.47
CA ASP A 170 14.99 21.55 -37.40
C ASP A 170 16.10 20.78 -36.68
N VAL A 171 15.97 19.46 -36.67
CA VAL A 171 16.94 18.51 -36.07
C VAL A 171 18.19 18.28 -36.94
N THR A 172 18.27 18.88 -38.13
CA THR A 172 19.42 18.75 -39.06
C THR A 172 20.36 19.95 -39.04
N ALA A 173 19.94 21.07 -38.45
CA ALA A 173 20.78 22.23 -38.23
C ALA A 173 21.91 21.91 -37.24
N LYS A 174 23.16 21.90 -37.74
CA LYS A 174 24.36 21.61 -36.95
C LYS A 174 24.41 22.46 -35.65
N ARG A 175 24.35 21.75 -34.51
CA ARG A 175 24.86 22.13 -33.16
C ARG A 175 24.07 23.18 -32.34
N ARG A 176 22.78 22.94 -32.06
CA ARG A 176 22.19 23.35 -30.77
C ARG A 176 21.26 22.25 -30.23
N PRO A 177 21.27 21.93 -28.93
CA PRO A 177 20.27 21.05 -28.34
C PRO A 177 18.89 21.68 -28.52
N ALA A 178 17.89 20.91 -28.97
CA ALA A 178 16.52 21.38 -29.18
C ALA A 178 15.88 22.08 -27.95
N ALA A 179 16.45 21.87 -26.75
CA ALA A 179 16.03 22.56 -25.54
C ALA A 179 16.36 24.07 -25.54
N GLU A 180 17.46 24.52 -26.16
CA GLU A 180 17.84 25.94 -26.24
C GLU A 180 16.95 26.72 -27.22
N GLN A 181 16.52 26.10 -28.34
CA GLN A 181 15.68 26.76 -29.34
C GLN A 181 14.27 27.09 -28.80
N LEU A 182 13.73 26.28 -27.89
CA LEU A 182 12.41 26.50 -27.32
C LEU A 182 12.37 27.55 -26.19
N GLU A 183 13.50 27.82 -25.53
CA GLU A 183 13.58 28.89 -24.52
C GLU A 183 13.55 30.28 -25.15
N ASP A 184 14.09 30.43 -26.37
CA ASP A 184 14.04 31.68 -27.13
C ASP A 184 12.62 31.99 -27.63
N ASP A 185 11.90 30.99 -28.15
CA ASP A 185 10.51 31.15 -28.62
C ASP A 185 9.53 31.52 -27.47
N ILE A 186 9.77 31.03 -26.24
CA ILE A 186 8.94 31.38 -25.07
C ILE A 186 9.23 32.81 -24.60
N LYS A 187 10.47 33.31 -24.74
CA LYS A 187 10.83 34.69 -24.40
C LYS A 187 10.33 35.73 -25.40
N GLU A 188 10.15 35.36 -26.67
CA GLU A 188 9.56 36.26 -27.68
C GLU A 188 8.04 36.43 -27.53
N LEU A 189 7.38 35.55 -26.76
CA LEU A 189 5.93 35.59 -26.49
C LEU A 189 5.55 36.25 -25.14
N SER A 190 6.53 36.76 -24.37
CA SER A 190 6.33 37.49 -23.10
C SER A 190 6.64 38.98 -23.24
#